data_AF-A0A017SY78-F1
#
_entry.id   AF-A0A017SY78-F1
#
_cell.length_a   1.000
_cell.length_b   1.000
_cell.length_c   1.000
_cell.angle_alpha   90.00
_cell.angle_beta   90.00
_cell.angle_gamma   90.00
#
_symmetry.space_group_name_H-M   'P 1'
#
loop_
_entity.id
_entity.type
_entity.pdbx_description
1 polymer ?
#
loop_
_entity_poly.entity_id
_entity_poly.type
_entity_poly.pdbx_seq_one_letter_code
_entity_poly.pdbx_strand_id
1 'polypeptide(L)'
;MRATKPARGALWGVARLCVEGGPLRQIWPALRSLARRWLILPGGEAMLEAVNTALAPLCTDPKVGTLLGEAALDQVVRTLHAARMPRGRCGDAAVFVGTPRQARGLSFAATRVLGLAEGVLPAAPEEDPVLPGRAYAVDRPLLDLHEIDRAVRDTRRTLVLSAARLGVDGAARMPSPVLLEVAAALGREIAVHGGGAGGGGGARGARGGGDGHAAVGASGGGAPGAEGAEVAAEKVLALLAEGGWEGEIAPDAPDLPLPGLPGQRAITVAELLDLLGCPQRFLLSGVLGFTPKGAMPRGRHLRTVAHGKLLRRTLEAFYLEHGEAFGGRARPLPTWETLLDGVVREVYTEHLAMTPRVGMAMREQQRERLRRDARLFLAQDWCGGRPRQFLEVEEPFEVALPAGTSPLRVAGTTFRMDVDRRHLLVRDLQPGRCPPRGAEAPLPEHDLPVAMAGLAAKHRAASLGLTVAAATSYAGVQVPSERPYLDDFEVLAGAAQQWLEVLGKLLQTRAFPHTPRQEDCRRCAFLSVCGHEAIGRGERRLAIAMQPALRGFAGLKGQHADEVPGDGRELPAP
;
A
#
# COMPACT_ATOMS: atom_id res chain seq x y z
N MET A 1 -5.83 19.10 1.25
CA MET A 1 -4.94 19.43 0.10
C MET A 1 -4.43 20.88 0.02
N ARG A 2 -5.01 21.87 0.72
CA ARG A 2 -4.54 23.28 0.63
C ARG A 2 -3.12 23.51 1.18
N ALA A 3 -2.69 22.74 2.18
CA ALA A 3 -1.38 22.89 2.83
C ALA A 3 -0.16 22.61 1.92
N THR A 4 -0.27 21.79 0.88
CA THR A 4 0.88 21.42 0.01
C THR A 4 1.04 22.30 -1.22
N LYS A 5 0.10 23.23 -1.47
CA LYS A 5 0.11 24.12 -2.65
C LYS A 5 1.38 24.98 -2.72
N PRO A 6 1.87 25.61 -1.63
CA PRO A 6 3.07 26.44 -1.68
C PRO A 6 4.35 25.64 -1.97
N ALA A 7 4.53 24.48 -1.33
CA ALA A 7 5.65 23.58 -1.57
C ALA A 7 5.71 23.12 -3.04
N ARG A 8 4.56 22.75 -3.61
CA ARG A 8 4.45 22.37 -5.02
C ARG A 8 4.78 23.53 -5.95
N GLY A 9 4.36 24.75 -5.61
CA GLY A 9 4.70 25.95 -6.37
C GLY A 9 6.21 26.22 -6.38
N ALA A 10 6.86 26.09 -5.22
CA ALA A 10 8.31 26.26 -5.10
C ALA A 10 9.08 25.20 -5.91
N LEU A 11 8.66 23.93 -5.83
CA LEU A 11 9.25 22.85 -6.63
C LEU A 11 9.07 23.09 -8.13
N TRP A 12 7.87 23.55 -8.54
CA TRP A 12 7.60 23.90 -9.94
C TRP A 12 8.47 25.07 -10.42
N GLY A 13 8.71 26.06 -9.56
CA GLY A 13 9.61 27.18 -9.86
C GLY A 13 11.04 26.72 -10.17
N VAL A 14 11.58 25.79 -9.36
CA VAL A 14 12.89 25.18 -9.63
C VAL A 14 12.87 24.37 -10.92
N ALA A 15 11.86 23.52 -11.12
CA ALA A 15 11.75 22.68 -12.31
C ALA A 15 11.69 23.53 -13.59
N ARG A 16 10.90 24.61 -13.57
CA ARG A 16 10.81 25.56 -14.67
C ARG A 16 12.16 26.23 -14.94
N LEU A 17 12.85 26.68 -13.90
CA LEU A 17 14.19 27.27 -14.01
C LEU A 17 15.18 26.30 -14.67
N CYS A 18 15.13 25.00 -14.36
CA CYS A 18 15.95 24.01 -15.05
C CYS A 18 15.55 23.82 -16.53
N VAL A 19 14.26 23.72 -16.83
CA VAL A 19 13.75 23.51 -18.21
C VAL A 19 14.02 24.73 -19.11
N GLU A 20 13.93 25.94 -18.56
CA GLU A 20 14.21 27.20 -19.27
C GLU A 20 15.72 27.47 -19.41
N GLY A 21 16.59 26.54 -19.00
CA GLY A 21 18.04 26.70 -19.13
C GLY A 21 18.63 27.70 -18.15
N GLY A 22 18.05 27.85 -16.96
CA GLY A 22 18.61 28.70 -15.91
C GLY A 22 20.04 28.28 -15.54
N PRO A 23 20.93 29.23 -15.21
CA PRO A 23 22.31 28.91 -14.86
C PRO A 23 22.43 28.32 -13.45
N LEU A 24 23.51 27.59 -13.17
CA LEU A 24 23.82 27.00 -11.86
C LEU A 24 23.71 28.01 -10.71
N ARG A 25 24.21 29.24 -10.93
CA ARG A 25 24.14 30.34 -9.95
C ARG A 25 22.72 30.77 -9.58
N GLN A 26 21.70 30.42 -10.38
CA GLN A 26 20.28 30.65 -10.07
C GLN A 26 19.61 29.37 -9.57
N ILE A 27 19.94 28.21 -10.16
CA ILE A 27 19.35 26.92 -9.81
C ILE A 27 19.67 26.54 -8.35
N TRP A 28 20.92 26.67 -7.92
CA TRP A 28 21.30 26.27 -6.55
C TRP A 28 20.59 27.10 -5.46
N PRO A 29 20.57 28.46 -5.50
CA PRO A 29 19.81 29.23 -4.53
C PRO A 29 18.32 28.88 -4.46
N ALA A 30 17.70 28.61 -5.61
CA ALA A 30 16.29 28.20 -5.67
C ALA A 30 16.07 26.82 -5.01
N LEU A 31 16.95 25.85 -5.30
CA LEU A 31 16.95 24.53 -4.66
C LEU A 31 17.20 24.62 -3.15
N ARG A 32 18.18 25.41 -2.71
CA ARG A 32 18.50 25.62 -1.29
C ARG A 32 17.31 26.22 -0.54
N SER A 33 16.65 27.21 -1.13
CA SER A 33 15.44 27.83 -0.58
C SER A 33 14.27 26.84 -0.48
N LEU A 34 14.08 26.00 -1.50
CA LEU A 34 13.08 24.92 -1.48
C LEU A 34 13.39 23.92 -0.35
N ALA A 35 14.63 23.46 -0.28
CA ALA A 35 15.08 22.48 0.70
C ALA A 35 14.89 22.97 2.14
N ARG A 36 15.33 24.20 2.43
CA ARG A 36 15.23 24.79 3.77
C ARG A 36 13.78 24.92 4.26
N ARG A 37 12.84 25.25 3.36
CA ARG A 37 11.46 25.56 3.75
C ARG A 37 10.53 24.35 3.75
N TRP A 38 10.79 23.36 2.90
CA TRP A 38 9.80 22.33 2.57
C TRP A 38 10.30 20.90 2.67
N LEU A 39 11.61 20.66 2.82
CA LEU A 39 12.18 19.32 2.92
C LEU A 39 12.62 19.02 4.34
N ILE A 40 12.36 17.79 4.78
CA ILE A 40 12.95 17.24 6.00
C ILE A 40 14.31 16.66 5.59
N LEU A 41 15.39 17.28 6.04
CA LEU A 41 16.76 16.88 5.70
C LEU A 41 17.37 16.02 6.82
N PRO A 42 18.00 14.88 6.51
CA PRO A 42 18.72 14.10 7.49
C PRO A 42 19.93 14.91 8.00
N GLY A 43 19.91 15.30 9.28
CA GLY A 43 20.91 16.21 9.87
C GLY A 43 20.58 17.70 9.78
N GLY A 44 19.36 18.05 9.33
CA GLY A 44 18.83 19.41 9.40
C GLY A 44 19.62 20.45 8.59
N GLU A 45 19.70 21.69 9.11
CA GLU A 45 20.39 22.80 8.44
C GLU A 45 21.89 22.56 8.23
N ALA A 46 22.55 21.79 9.11
CA ALA A 46 23.98 21.50 9.00
C ALA A 46 24.32 20.77 7.69
N MET A 47 23.44 19.87 7.23
CA MET A 47 23.60 19.22 5.92
C MET A 47 23.52 20.24 4.78
N LEU A 48 22.54 21.14 4.83
CA LEU A 48 22.34 22.14 3.80
C LEU A 48 23.51 23.12 3.72
N GLU A 49 24.10 23.49 4.86
CA GLU A 49 25.29 24.34 4.92
C GLU A 49 26.56 23.63 4.41
N ALA A 50 26.73 22.34 4.71
CA ALA A 50 27.83 21.56 4.17
C ALA A 50 27.78 21.49 2.63
N VAL A 51 26.58 21.25 2.09
CA VAL A 51 26.35 21.26 0.63
C VAL A 51 26.58 22.66 0.06
N ASN A 52 26.09 23.71 0.73
CA ASN A 52 26.29 25.08 0.30
C ASN A 52 27.78 25.47 0.26
N THR A 53 28.56 25.01 1.24
CA THR A 53 30.02 25.23 1.29
C THR A 53 30.72 24.62 0.08
N ALA A 54 30.27 23.45 -0.38
CA ALA A 54 30.80 22.80 -1.58
C ALA A 54 30.32 23.46 -2.89
N LEU A 55 29.07 23.93 -2.96
CA LEU A 55 28.47 24.49 -4.18
C LEU A 55 28.71 25.98 -4.38
N ALA A 56 28.90 26.76 -3.32
CA ALA A 56 29.05 28.21 -3.41
C ALA A 56 30.23 28.63 -4.31
N PRO A 57 31.44 28.03 -4.20
CA PRO A 57 32.55 28.35 -5.10
C PRO A 57 32.22 28.07 -6.58
N LEU A 58 31.51 26.96 -6.86
CA LEU A 58 31.10 26.58 -8.20
C LEU A 58 30.05 27.53 -8.79
N CYS A 59 29.19 28.12 -7.94
CA CYS A 59 28.22 29.13 -8.37
C CYS A 59 28.87 30.46 -8.73
N THR A 60 29.98 30.80 -8.09
CA THR A 60 30.76 32.03 -8.34
C THR A 60 31.80 31.88 -9.46
N ASP A 61 32.16 30.64 -9.81
CA ASP A 61 33.10 30.37 -10.89
C ASP A 61 32.49 30.81 -12.25
N PRO A 62 33.22 31.59 -13.08
CA PRO A 62 32.67 32.12 -14.33
C PRO A 62 32.37 31.04 -15.38
N LYS A 63 33.06 29.91 -15.36
CA LYS A 63 32.86 28.79 -16.29
C LYS A 63 31.82 27.81 -15.76
N VAL A 64 31.88 27.44 -14.48
CA VAL A 64 30.98 26.44 -13.89
C VAL A 64 29.62 27.06 -13.50
N GLY A 65 29.62 28.30 -13.02
CA GLY A 65 28.41 29.03 -12.64
C GLY A 65 27.50 29.40 -13.82
N THR A 66 27.98 29.22 -15.06
CA THR A 66 27.22 29.43 -16.31
C THR A 66 26.68 28.13 -16.92
N LEU A 67 26.94 26.95 -16.33
CA LEU A 67 26.26 25.72 -16.72
C LEU A 67 24.74 25.94 -16.68
N LEU A 68 24.01 25.44 -17.67
CA LEU A 68 22.58 25.71 -17.86
C LEU A 68 21.74 24.44 -17.64
N GLY A 69 20.52 24.63 -17.13
CA GLY A 69 19.48 23.61 -17.09
C GLY A 69 19.91 22.28 -16.50
N GLU A 70 19.83 21.21 -17.29
CA GLU A 70 20.20 19.85 -16.88
C GLU A 70 21.68 19.72 -16.49
N ALA A 71 22.61 20.34 -17.24
CA ALA A 71 24.04 20.29 -16.92
C ALA A 71 24.37 20.95 -15.57
N ALA A 72 23.65 22.03 -15.22
CA ALA A 72 23.74 22.65 -13.90
C ALA A 72 23.18 21.73 -12.80
N LEU A 73 22.04 21.10 -13.05
CA LEU A 73 21.43 20.18 -12.10
C LEU A 73 22.33 18.95 -11.85
N ASP A 74 22.93 18.41 -12.90
CA ASP A 74 23.90 17.32 -12.81
C ASP A 74 25.12 17.73 -11.98
N GLN A 75 25.59 18.97 -12.11
CA GLN A 75 26.69 19.47 -11.28
C GLN A 75 26.28 19.54 -9.80
N VAL A 76 25.03 19.94 -9.50
CA VAL A 76 24.49 19.89 -8.13
C VAL A 76 24.45 18.46 -7.63
N VAL A 77 23.93 17.51 -8.41
CA VAL A 77 23.86 16.08 -8.05
C VAL A 77 25.25 15.50 -7.81
N ARG A 78 26.22 15.75 -8.70
CA ARG A 78 27.62 15.33 -8.52
C ARG A 78 28.21 15.89 -7.23
N THR A 79 27.97 17.16 -6.94
CA THR A 79 28.48 17.81 -5.72
C THR A 79 27.84 17.23 -4.47
N LEU A 80 26.53 16.91 -4.51
CA LEU A 80 25.82 16.23 -3.42
C LEU A 80 26.40 14.83 -3.15
N HIS A 81 26.71 14.05 -4.19
CA HIS A 81 27.34 12.74 -4.03
C HIS A 81 28.78 12.81 -3.50
N ALA A 82 29.51 13.87 -3.86
CA ALA A 82 30.88 14.10 -3.40
C ALA A 82 30.95 14.73 -2.01
N ALA A 83 29.91 15.44 -1.57
CA ALA A 83 29.88 16.10 -0.27
C ALA A 83 30.10 15.09 0.86
N ARG A 84 30.87 15.48 1.86
CA ARG A 84 31.12 14.71 3.07
C ARG A 84 30.71 15.55 4.27
N MET A 85 29.91 14.97 5.15
CA MET A 85 29.56 15.59 6.42
C MET A 85 30.52 15.08 7.49
N PRO A 86 31.25 15.96 8.20
CA PRO A 86 32.00 15.54 9.37
C PRO A 86 31.01 15.03 10.43
N ARG A 87 31.26 13.83 10.97
CA ARG A 87 30.53 13.27 12.12
C ARG A 87 31.54 12.85 13.19
N GLY A 88 31.40 13.45 14.38
CA GLY A 88 32.32 13.24 15.50
C GLY A 88 33.66 13.96 15.33
N ARG A 89 34.45 13.97 16.40
CA ARG A 89 35.84 14.43 16.44
C ARG A 89 36.73 13.28 16.89
N CYS A 90 37.96 13.26 16.41
CA CYS A 90 38.98 12.37 16.96
C CYS A 90 39.19 12.72 18.44
N GLY A 91 39.04 11.74 19.32
CA GLY A 91 39.12 11.93 20.78
C GLY A 91 37.76 11.95 21.50
N ASP A 92 36.63 11.98 20.77
CA ASP A 92 35.33 11.78 21.39
C ASP A 92 35.22 10.35 21.97
N ALA A 93 34.44 10.18 23.04
CA ALA A 93 34.16 8.88 23.65
C ALA A 93 33.27 8.01 22.74
N ALA A 94 33.87 7.49 21.66
CA ALA A 94 33.19 6.76 20.61
C ALA A 94 34.03 5.58 20.09
N VAL A 95 33.37 4.67 19.36
CA VAL A 95 34.06 3.59 18.64
C VAL A 95 34.61 4.15 17.33
N PHE A 96 35.92 4.00 17.12
CA PHE A 96 36.53 4.31 15.83
C PHE A 96 36.14 3.25 14.80
N VAL A 97 35.52 3.68 13.70
CA VAL A 97 35.19 2.84 12.55
C VAL A 97 35.81 3.48 11.31
N GLY A 98 36.79 2.82 10.72
CA GLY A 98 37.53 3.35 9.58
C GLY A 98 38.34 2.26 8.88
N THR A 99 39.10 2.66 7.86
CA THR A 99 40.02 1.76 7.15
C THR A 99 41.34 1.60 7.94
N PRO A 100 42.09 0.52 7.73
CA PRO A 100 43.41 0.33 8.35
C PRO A 100 44.34 1.54 8.12
N ARG A 101 44.31 2.10 6.90
CA ARG A 101 45.06 3.32 6.56
C ARG A 101 44.68 4.54 7.39
N GLN A 102 43.39 4.69 7.74
CA GLN A 102 42.92 5.77 8.61
C GLN A 102 43.28 5.55 10.08
N ALA A 103 43.54 4.30 10.49
CA ALA A 103 43.95 3.95 11.84
C ALA A 103 45.46 4.20 12.10
N ARG A 104 46.24 4.57 11.07
CA ARG A 104 47.68 4.73 11.17
C ARG A 104 48.09 5.69 12.29
N GLY A 105 48.92 5.21 13.21
CA GLY A 105 49.42 6.00 14.35
C GLY A 105 48.43 6.10 15.52
N LEU A 106 47.31 5.41 15.45
CA LEU A 106 46.35 5.27 16.55
C LEU A 106 46.56 3.92 17.23
N SER A 107 46.44 3.89 18.56
CA SER A 107 46.49 2.63 19.32
C SER A 107 45.18 2.40 20.05
N PHE A 108 44.70 1.15 20.05
CA PHE A 108 43.41 0.79 20.61
C PHE A 108 43.57 -0.32 21.65
N ALA A 109 42.76 -0.27 22.72
CA ALA A 109 42.70 -1.38 23.66
C ALA A 109 42.15 -2.65 22.99
N ALA A 110 41.15 -2.50 22.12
CA ALA A 110 40.59 -3.59 21.34
C ALA A 110 40.37 -3.15 19.89
N THR A 111 40.65 -4.04 18.95
CA THR A 111 40.50 -3.83 17.50
C THR A 111 39.73 -4.98 16.90
N ARG A 112 38.74 -4.66 16.05
CA ARG A 112 38.02 -5.65 15.25
C ARG A 112 38.19 -5.34 13.77
N VAL A 113 38.78 -6.27 13.04
CA VAL A 113 38.91 -6.22 11.58
C VAL A 113 37.71 -6.96 10.97
N LEU A 114 36.90 -6.23 10.21
CA LEU A 114 35.69 -6.72 9.57
C LEU A 114 35.96 -7.01 8.09
N GLY A 115 35.25 -7.99 7.54
CA GLY A 115 35.21 -8.22 6.10
C GLY A 115 36.48 -8.82 5.51
N LEU A 116 37.25 -9.61 6.27
CA LEU A 116 38.41 -10.36 5.79
C LEU A 116 38.01 -11.50 4.85
N ALA A 117 37.49 -11.16 3.67
CA ALA A 117 37.12 -12.08 2.62
C ALA A 117 38.14 -12.03 1.46
N GLU A 118 38.21 -13.11 0.69
CA GLU A 118 38.99 -13.17 -0.55
C GLU A 118 38.59 -12.03 -1.50
N GLY A 119 39.59 -11.43 -2.17
CA GLY A 119 39.42 -10.27 -3.06
C GLY A 119 39.15 -8.94 -2.36
N VAL A 120 38.81 -8.94 -1.05
CA VAL A 120 38.72 -7.74 -0.22
C VAL A 120 40.06 -7.46 0.46
N LEU A 121 40.70 -8.51 0.99
CA LEU A 121 42.06 -8.43 1.50
C LEU A 121 42.88 -9.69 1.15
N PRO A 122 44.05 -9.54 0.49
CA PRO A 122 44.44 -8.33 -0.22
C PRO A 122 43.39 -7.95 -1.27
N ALA A 123 43.21 -6.64 -1.50
CA ALA A 123 42.32 -6.17 -2.54
C ALA A 123 42.85 -6.61 -3.91
N ALA A 124 41.96 -6.97 -4.83
CA ALA A 124 42.37 -7.18 -6.22
C ALA A 124 43.01 -5.88 -6.76
N PRO A 125 44.07 -5.97 -7.59
CA PRO A 125 44.66 -4.79 -8.21
C PRO A 125 43.60 -4.08 -9.05
N GLU A 126 43.35 -2.81 -8.74
CA GLU A 126 42.45 -1.97 -9.53
C GLU A 126 43.19 -1.47 -10.76
N GLU A 127 42.68 -1.78 -11.95
CA GLU A 127 43.21 -1.20 -13.19
C GLU A 127 42.71 0.23 -13.34
N ASP A 128 43.62 1.17 -13.59
CA ASP A 128 43.25 2.54 -13.92
C ASP A 128 42.56 2.55 -15.31
N PRO A 129 41.27 2.95 -15.39
CA PRO A 129 40.52 2.92 -16.64
C PRO A 129 41.05 3.92 -17.68
N VAL A 130 41.81 4.93 -17.26
CA VAL A 130 42.44 5.92 -18.15
C VAL A 130 43.80 5.43 -18.64
N LEU A 131 44.49 4.59 -17.86
CA LEU A 131 45.83 4.08 -18.15
C LEU A 131 45.89 2.54 -18.06
N PRO A 132 45.20 1.81 -18.97
CA PRO A 132 45.17 0.36 -18.95
C PRO A 132 46.56 -0.23 -19.16
N GLY A 133 46.91 -1.27 -18.40
CA GLY A 133 48.19 -1.98 -18.50
C GLY A 133 49.41 -1.25 -17.90
N ARG A 134 49.27 -0.01 -17.42
CA ARG A 134 50.27 0.62 -16.56
C ARG A 134 49.86 0.43 -15.11
N ALA A 135 50.26 -0.69 -14.52
CA ALA A 135 50.27 -0.83 -13.08
C ALA A 135 51.13 0.31 -12.52
N TYR A 136 50.51 1.31 -11.90
CA TYR A 136 51.27 2.20 -11.02
C TYR A 136 51.96 1.28 -10.00
N ALA A 137 53.29 1.37 -9.93
CA ALA A 137 54.21 0.48 -9.21
C ALA A 137 54.06 0.50 -7.67
N VAL A 138 52.89 0.88 -7.18
CA VAL A 138 52.52 0.74 -5.79
C VAL A 138 51.78 -0.58 -5.68
N ASP A 139 52.47 -1.60 -5.18
CA ASP A 139 51.89 -2.91 -4.84
C ASP A 139 50.81 -2.70 -3.76
N ARG A 140 49.59 -2.39 -4.25
CA ARG A 140 48.43 -2.06 -3.43
C ARG A 140 48.05 -3.21 -2.50
N PRO A 141 48.02 -4.49 -2.97
CA PRO A 141 47.95 -5.66 -2.08
C PRO A 141 48.93 -5.60 -0.92
N LEU A 142 50.21 -5.37 -1.20
CA LEU A 142 51.24 -5.33 -0.17
C LEU A 142 51.05 -4.15 0.81
N LEU A 143 50.65 -2.98 0.31
CA LEU A 143 50.32 -1.85 1.17
C LEU A 143 49.15 -2.15 2.09
N ASP A 144 48.07 -2.76 1.58
CA ASP A 144 46.90 -3.08 2.39
C ASP A 144 47.24 -4.12 3.48
N LEU A 145 48.12 -5.09 3.17
CA LEU A 145 48.69 -6.01 4.17
C LEU A 145 49.52 -5.29 5.23
N HIS A 146 50.39 -4.36 4.84
CA HIS A 146 51.19 -3.57 5.79
C HIS A 146 50.34 -2.66 6.68
N GLU A 147 49.29 -2.04 6.16
CA GLU A 147 48.40 -1.19 6.96
C GLU A 147 47.60 -2.03 7.97
N ILE A 148 47.26 -3.28 7.64
CA ILE A 148 46.60 -4.20 8.57
C ILE A 148 47.56 -4.76 9.60
N ASP A 149 48.77 -5.16 9.22
CA ASP A 149 49.81 -5.57 10.18
C ASP A 149 50.05 -4.49 11.23
N ARG A 150 50.11 -3.22 10.82
CA ARG A 150 50.20 -2.08 11.75
C ARG A 150 49.00 -1.99 12.69
N ALA A 151 47.78 -2.00 12.15
CA ALA A 151 46.56 -1.94 12.97
C ALA A 151 46.49 -3.10 13.97
N VAL A 152 46.97 -4.28 13.58
CA VAL A 152 47.07 -5.46 14.45
C VAL A 152 48.11 -5.23 15.56
N ARG A 153 49.32 -4.77 15.22
CA ARG A 153 50.40 -4.52 16.19
C ARG A 153 50.07 -3.41 17.18
N ASP A 154 49.31 -2.40 16.77
CA ASP A 154 48.89 -1.28 17.62
C ASP A 154 47.72 -1.64 18.57
N THR A 155 47.24 -2.89 18.52
CA THR A 155 46.17 -3.41 19.38
C THR A 155 46.73 -3.93 20.71
N ARG A 156 46.27 -3.39 21.84
CA ARG A 156 46.89 -3.66 23.15
C ARG A 156 46.34 -4.85 23.93
N ARG A 157 45.05 -5.19 23.79
CA ARG A 157 44.41 -6.24 24.61
C ARG A 157 43.68 -7.28 23.78
N THR A 158 42.83 -6.86 22.84
CA THR A 158 41.92 -7.79 22.16
C THR A 158 41.87 -7.53 20.67
N LEU A 159 42.22 -8.54 19.89
CA LEU A 159 42.08 -8.54 18.44
C LEU A 159 40.98 -9.52 18.02
N VAL A 160 40.05 -9.05 17.19
CA VAL A 160 39.02 -9.89 16.57
C VAL A 160 39.12 -9.77 15.05
N LEU A 161 39.27 -10.89 14.37
CA LEU A 161 39.31 -10.97 12.92
C LEU A 161 38.03 -11.67 12.43
N SER A 162 37.36 -11.12 11.42
CA SER A 162 36.08 -11.68 10.96
C SER A 162 35.85 -11.51 9.47
N ALA A 163 35.19 -12.52 8.88
CA ALA A 163 34.80 -12.57 7.48
C ALA A 163 33.31 -12.94 7.36
N ALA A 164 32.59 -12.29 6.44
CA ALA A 164 31.22 -12.69 6.12
C ALA A 164 31.25 -13.88 5.14
N ARG A 165 30.50 -14.95 5.42
CA ARG A 165 30.39 -16.11 4.52
C ARG A 165 29.44 -15.89 3.35
N LEU A 166 28.55 -14.90 3.46
CA LEU A 166 27.57 -14.55 2.45
C LEU A 166 27.65 -13.05 2.15
N GLY A 167 27.59 -12.70 0.87
CA GLY A 167 27.39 -11.33 0.41
C GLY A 167 25.96 -10.84 0.66
N VAL A 168 25.73 -9.54 0.42
CA VAL A 168 24.38 -8.94 0.52
C VAL A 168 23.42 -9.52 -0.51
N ASP A 169 23.96 -10.03 -1.62
CA ASP A 169 23.29 -10.77 -2.69
C ASP A 169 23.10 -12.26 -2.38
N GLY A 170 23.57 -12.74 -1.21
CA GLY A 170 23.55 -14.15 -0.84
C GLY A 170 24.65 -14.98 -1.49
N ALA A 171 25.55 -14.39 -2.29
CA ALA A 171 26.66 -15.12 -2.88
C ALA A 171 27.64 -15.60 -1.80
N ALA A 172 28.12 -16.84 -1.93
CA ALA A 172 29.12 -17.37 -1.01
C ALA A 172 30.43 -16.58 -1.12
N ARG A 173 31.04 -16.28 0.03
CA ARG A 173 32.33 -15.60 0.15
C ARG A 173 33.31 -16.47 0.92
N MET A 174 34.53 -16.55 0.40
CA MET A 174 35.62 -17.26 1.05
C MET A 174 36.34 -16.35 2.04
N PRO A 175 36.80 -16.88 3.19
CA PRO A 175 37.73 -16.18 4.06
C PRO A 175 39.00 -15.72 3.32
N SER A 176 39.52 -14.56 3.70
CA SER A 176 40.81 -14.06 3.21
C SER A 176 41.94 -15.03 3.60
N PRO A 177 42.97 -15.20 2.74
CA PRO A 177 44.19 -15.92 3.08
C PRO A 177 44.83 -15.45 4.39
N VAL A 178 44.76 -14.14 4.69
CA VAL A 178 45.28 -13.56 5.94
C VAL A 178 44.58 -14.14 7.16
N LEU A 179 43.26 -14.34 7.10
CA LEU A 179 42.52 -14.94 8.21
C LEU A 179 42.91 -16.41 8.40
N LEU A 180 43.12 -17.14 7.30
CA LEU A 180 43.54 -18.55 7.32
C LEU A 180 44.95 -18.70 7.89
N GLU A 181 45.88 -17.84 7.49
CA GLU A 181 47.25 -17.81 8.02
C GLU A 181 47.29 -17.50 9.51
N VAL A 182 46.52 -16.51 9.97
CA VAL A 182 46.44 -16.18 11.41
C VAL A 182 45.81 -17.34 12.19
N ALA A 183 44.75 -17.96 11.67
CA ALA A 183 44.12 -19.12 12.29
C ALA A 183 45.12 -20.29 12.43
N ALA A 184 45.86 -20.58 11.36
CA ALA A 184 46.91 -21.60 11.34
C ALA A 184 48.04 -21.28 12.32
N ALA A 185 48.56 -20.05 12.31
CA ALA A 185 49.64 -19.61 13.20
C ALA A 185 49.25 -19.67 14.69
N LEU A 186 47.98 -19.43 15.01
CA LEU A 186 47.46 -19.51 16.37
C LEU A 186 47.00 -20.92 16.77
N GLY A 187 47.00 -21.89 15.84
CA GLY A 187 46.43 -23.22 16.07
C GLY A 187 44.94 -23.18 16.42
N ARG A 188 44.19 -22.22 15.87
CA ARG A 188 42.77 -22.00 16.16
C ARG A 188 41.92 -22.26 14.94
N GLU A 189 40.80 -22.95 15.12
CA GLU A 189 39.79 -23.07 14.09
C GLU A 189 39.00 -21.77 13.92
N ILE A 190 38.56 -21.49 12.68
CA ILE A 190 37.70 -20.34 12.39
C ILE A 190 36.27 -20.69 12.82
N ALA A 191 35.82 -20.09 13.93
CA ALA A 191 34.48 -20.29 14.45
C ALA A 191 33.40 -19.76 13.49
N VAL A 192 32.58 -20.65 12.95
CA VAL A 192 31.45 -20.31 12.07
C VAL A 192 30.22 -20.00 12.91
N HIS A 193 29.80 -18.74 12.92
CA HIS A 193 28.56 -18.31 13.57
C HIS A 193 27.45 -18.28 12.52
N GLY A 194 26.60 -19.31 12.50
CA GLY A 194 25.42 -19.35 11.64
C GLY A 194 24.37 -18.33 12.11
N GLY A 195 23.76 -17.59 11.18
CA GLY A 195 22.64 -16.69 11.42
C GLY A 195 21.34 -17.44 11.75
N GLY A 196 21.38 -18.33 12.74
CA GLY A 196 20.21 -18.96 13.32
C GLY A 196 19.68 -18.11 14.47
N ALA A 197 18.41 -17.71 14.39
CA ALA A 197 17.68 -17.28 15.57
C ALA A 197 17.77 -18.40 16.63
N GLY A 198 18.27 -18.02 17.81
CA GLY A 198 18.09 -18.69 19.11
C GLY A 198 18.20 -20.22 19.17
N GLY A 199 19.34 -20.72 19.66
CA GLY A 199 19.41 -22.07 20.23
C GLY A 199 20.84 -22.58 20.39
N GLY A 200 21.37 -22.57 21.61
CA GLY A 200 22.65 -23.23 21.94
C GLY A 200 23.44 -22.49 23.01
N GLY A 201 23.29 -22.93 24.27
CA GLY A 201 23.92 -22.34 25.44
C GLY A 201 25.46 -22.39 25.40
N GLY A 202 26.09 -21.33 25.93
CA GLY A 202 27.54 -21.30 26.11
C GLY A 202 28.17 -19.92 26.32
N ALA A 203 27.42 -18.86 26.64
CA ALA A 203 27.99 -17.58 27.06
C ALA A 203 26.98 -16.75 27.87
N ARG A 204 26.45 -17.31 28.97
CA ARG A 204 25.73 -16.53 30.00
C ARG A 204 26.76 -15.87 30.91
N GLY A 205 27.22 -14.69 30.55
CA GLY A 205 28.14 -13.94 31.40
C GLY A 205 28.64 -12.61 30.85
N ALA A 206 27.87 -11.89 30.02
CA ALA A 206 28.23 -10.53 29.60
C ALA A 206 27.03 -9.72 29.06
N ARG A 207 25.85 -9.85 29.68
CA ARG A 207 24.74 -8.90 29.46
C ARG A 207 24.38 -8.25 30.79
N GLY A 208 25.22 -7.31 31.20
CA GLY A 208 24.94 -6.34 32.24
C GLY A 208 25.60 -5.03 31.82
N GLY A 209 24.79 -4.01 31.55
CA GLY A 209 25.24 -2.65 31.26
C GLY A 209 24.76 -2.13 29.90
N GLY A 210 23.57 -1.52 29.89
CA GLY A 210 23.07 -0.76 28.75
C GLY A 210 21.54 -0.80 28.66
N ASP A 211 20.86 -0.04 29.51
CA ASP A 211 19.43 0.25 29.37
C ASP A 211 19.17 0.89 28.01
N GLY A 212 18.56 0.12 27.11
CA GLY A 212 18.16 0.58 25.76
C GLY A 212 17.06 -0.27 25.11
N HIS A 213 16.67 -1.38 25.73
CA HIS A 213 15.50 -2.16 25.33
C HIS A 213 14.62 -2.42 26.57
N ALA A 214 14.05 -1.34 27.10
CA ALA A 214 12.95 -1.46 28.04
C ALA A 214 11.69 -1.85 27.25
N ALA A 215 11.25 -3.10 27.45
CA ALA A 215 9.90 -3.52 27.18
C ALA A 215 8.93 -2.54 27.87
N VAL A 216 8.09 -1.85 27.09
CA VAL A 216 7.05 -0.98 27.66
C VAL A 216 5.83 -1.84 27.97
N GLY A 217 5.84 -2.40 29.18
CA GLY A 217 4.65 -2.90 29.88
C GLY A 217 3.84 -1.75 30.49
N ALA A 218 2.54 -2.00 30.60
CA ALA A 218 1.47 -1.07 30.95
C ALA A 218 1.64 -0.27 32.26
N SER A 219 1.13 0.97 32.27
CA SER A 219 0.07 1.45 33.18
C SER A 219 -0.09 2.97 33.04
N GLY A 220 -1.34 3.44 33.03
CA GLY A 220 -1.67 4.87 33.00
C GLY A 220 -3.12 5.10 32.61
N GLY A 221 -4.01 5.01 33.60
CA GLY A 221 -5.42 5.36 33.44
C GLY A 221 -5.60 6.87 33.28
N GLY A 222 -6.38 7.26 32.27
CA GLY A 222 -6.83 8.62 32.02
C GLY A 222 -7.92 8.59 30.94
N ALA A 223 -9.03 9.28 31.18
CA ALA A 223 -10.24 9.27 30.34
C ALA A 223 -9.98 9.72 28.89
N PRO A 224 -10.75 9.22 27.89
CA PRO A 224 -10.37 9.37 26.49
C PRO A 224 -10.86 10.68 25.88
N GLY A 225 -9.89 11.47 25.38
CA GLY A 225 -10.06 12.42 24.29
C GLY A 225 -9.33 11.91 23.03
N ALA A 226 -9.42 12.64 21.93
CA ALA A 226 -8.91 12.27 20.59
C ALA A 226 -7.45 11.78 20.52
N GLU A 227 -6.62 12.02 21.54
CA GLU A 227 -5.26 11.50 21.70
C GLU A 227 -5.19 9.96 21.84
N GLY A 228 -6.25 9.30 22.30
CA GLY A 228 -6.26 7.84 22.50
C GLY A 228 -6.15 7.03 21.21
N ALA A 229 -6.65 7.56 20.09
CA ALA A 229 -6.56 6.89 18.79
C ALA A 229 -5.14 6.94 18.19
N GLU A 230 -4.40 8.03 18.47
CA GLU A 230 -3.04 8.23 17.96
C GLU A 230 -2.03 7.34 18.72
N VAL A 231 -2.18 7.22 20.04
CA VAL A 231 -1.40 6.31 20.88
C VAL A 231 -1.69 4.82 20.56
N ALA A 232 -2.94 4.49 20.22
CA ALA A 232 -3.29 3.14 19.77
C ALA A 232 -2.66 2.81 18.41
N ALA A 233 -2.65 3.76 17.47
CA ALA A 233 -2.03 3.59 16.16
C ALA A 233 -0.51 3.37 16.27
N GLU A 234 0.18 4.08 17.17
CA GLU A 234 1.63 3.95 17.38
C GLU A 234 2.00 2.58 18.00
N LYS A 235 1.21 2.08 18.95
CA LYS A 235 1.38 0.73 19.53
C LYS A 235 1.10 -0.38 18.51
N VAL A 236 0.08 -0.21 17.68
CA VAL A 236 -0.24 -1.16 16.59
C VAL A 236 0.85 -1.12 15.51
N LEU A 237 1.42 0.05 15.21
CA LEU A 237 2.55 0.20 14.30
C LEU A 237 3.81 -0.52 14.80
N ALA A 238 4.10 -0.44 16.11
CA ALA A 238 5.20 -1.19 16.72
C ALA A 238 4.97 -2.71 16.61
N LEU A 239 3.75 -3.19 16.89
CA LEU A 239 3.37 -4.61 16.75
C LEU A 239 3.38 -5.11 15.29
N LEU A 240 2.99 -4.27 14.34
CA LEU A 240 3.06 -4.55 12.91
C LEU A 240 4.50 -4.58 12.40
N ALA A 241 5.38 -3.71 12.90
CA ALA A 241 6.79 -3.63 12.52
C ALA A 241 7.60 -4.87 12.96
N GLU A 242 7.16 -5.55 14.02
CA GLU A 242 7.74 -6.83 14.48
C GLU A 242 7.21 -8.04 13.68
N GLY A 243 6.39 -7.82 12.64
CA GLY A 243 5.91 -8.88 11.76
C GLY A 243 4.88 -9.82 12.38
N GLY A 244 4.36 -9.48 13.57
CA GLY A 244 3.66 -10.41 14.46
C GLY A 244 2.26 -10.02 14.88
N TRP A 245 1.61 -9.03 14.26
CA TRP A 245 0.25 -8.67 14.71
C TRP A 245 -0.80 -9.68 14.24
N GLU A 246 -1.01 -10.67 15.09
CA GLU A 246 -2.01 -11.73 15.00
C GLU A 246 -2.75 -11.91 16.33
N GLY A 247 -2.70 -10.92 17.22
CA GLY A 247 -3.48 -10.91 18.45
C GLY A 247 -4.92 -10.51 18.18
N GLU A 248 -5.85 -11.01 18.98
CA GLU A 248 -7.07 -10.23 19.24
C GLU A 248 -6.66 -8.92 19.91
N ILE A 249 -7.43 -7.87 19.65
CA ILE A 249 -7.23 -6.63 20.38
C ILE A 249 -7.81 -6.88 21.77
N ALA A 250 -6.91 -6.93 22.75
CA ALA A 250 -7.25 -7.32 24.11
C ALA A 250 -8.45 -6.48 24.62
N PRO A 251 -9.35 -7.06 25.45
CA PRO A 251 -10.56 -6.36 25.89
C PRO A 251 -10.28 -5.05 26.63
N ASP A 252 -9.11 -4.93 27.24
CA ASP A 252 -8.58 -3.79 27.98
C ASP A 252 -7.83 -2.76 27.10
N ALA A 253 -7.67 -3.03 25.80
CA ALA A 253 -7.16 -2.06 24.85
C ALA A 253 -8.14 -0.87 24.71
N PRO A 254 -7.63 0.35 24.46
CA PRO A 254 -8.47 1.54 24.28
C PRO A 254 -9.58 1.28 23.27
N ASP A 255 -10.76 1.87 23.52
CA ASP A 255 -11.93 1.68 22.67
C ASP A 255 -11.63 2.09 21.23
N LEU A 256 -11.54 1.08 20.36
CA LEU A 256 -11.43 1.30 18.94
C LEU A 256 -12.82 1.64 18.39
N PRO A 257 -12.94 2.73 17.60
CA PRO A 257 -14.19 3.05 16.95
C PRO A 257 -14.44 2.01 15.85
N LEU A 258 -15.23 0.98 16.16
CA LEU A 258 -15.59 -0.09 15.23
C LEU A 258 -16.88 0.28 14.49
N PRO A 259 -16.81 0.64 13.20
CA PRO A 259 -18.00 0.99 12.42
C PRO A 259 -19.03 -0.14 12.43
N GLY A 260 -20.30 0.22 12.52
CA GLY A 260 -21.44 -0.68 12.49
C GLY A 260 -21.92 -1.13 13.86
N LEU A 261 -21.10 -1.08 14.91
CA LEU A 261 -21.54 -1.41 16.27
C LEU A 261 -22.41 -0.28 16.88
N PRO A 262 -23.26 -0.60 17.87
CA PRO A 262 -24.06 0.40 18.58
C PRO A 262 -23.19 1.55 19.14
N GLY A 263 -23.68 2.79 19.01
CA GLY A 263 -22.95 3.99 19.44
C GLY A 263 -21.81 4.45 18.51
N GLN A 264 -21.46 3.67 17.49
CA GLN A 264 -20.48 4.03 16.46
C GLN A 264 -21.15 4.47 15.16
N ARG A 265 -20.39 5.04 14.22
CA ARG A 265 -20.88 5.31 12.86
C ARG A 265 -21.30 4.02 12.17
N ALA A 266 -22.26 4.09 11.23
CA ALA A 266 -22.60 2.94 10.40
C ALA A 266 -21.39 2.45 9.58
N ILE A 267 -21.28 1.13 9.39
CA ILE A 267 -20.31 0.53 8.48
C ILE A 267 -20.84 0.64 7.06
N THR A 268 -19.99 1.08 6.13
CA THR A 268 -20.42 1.17 4.72
C THR A 268 -20.41 -0.20 4.06
N VAL A 269 -21.22 -0.40 3.00
CA VAL A 269 -21.19 -1.64 2.20
C VAL A 269 -19.77 -1.94 1.66
N ALA A 270 -19.01 -0.92 1.27
CA ALA A 270 -17.62 -1.09 0.83
C ALA A 270 -16.70 -1.58 1.97
N GLU A 271 -16.88 -1.05 3.18
CA GLU A 271 -16.13 -1.51 4.36
C GLU A 271 -16.50 -2.93 4.78
N LEU A 272 -17.78 -3.32 4.62
CA LEU A 272 -18.21 -4.70 4.81
C LEU A 272 -17.54 -5.66 3.82
N LEU A 273 -17.43 -5.27 2.54
CA LEU A 273 -16.66 -6.03 1.56
C LEU A 273 -15.17 -6.09 1.93
N ASP A 274 -14.62 -5.01 2.49
CA ASP A 274 -13.24 -5.02 2.97
C ASP A 274 -13.05 -6.02 4.11
N LEU A 275 -13.96 -6.02 5.10
CA LEU A 275 -13.98 -6.93 6.25
C LEU A 275 -14.19 -8.39 5.82
N LEU A 276 -15.14 -8.65 4.92
CA LEU A 276 -15.40 -9.95 4.33
C LEU A 276 -14.19 -10.45 3.52
N GLY A 277 -13.55 -9.56 2.75
CA GLY A 277 -12.36 -9.89 1.96
C GLY A 277 -11.17 -10.25 2.86
N CYS A 278 -10.80 -9.34 3.77
CA CYS A 278 -9.70 -9.53 4.70
C CYS A 278 -9.92 -8.64 5.93
N PRO A 279 -10.25 -9.22 7.10
CA PRO A 279 -10.47 -8.45 8.33
C PRO A 279 -9.27 -7.58 8.72
N GLN A 280 -8.04 -8.08 8.49
CA GLN A 280 -6.83 -7.28 8.67
C GLN A 280 -6.79 -6.04 7.76
N ARG A 281 -7.26 -6.14 6.51
CA ARG A 281 -7.33 -4.98 5.61
C ARG A 281 -8.32 -3.95 6.14
N PHE A 282 -9.50 -4.39 6.56
CA PHE A 282 -10.51 -3.52 7.16
C PHE A 282 -9.99 -2.80 8.42
N LEU A 283 -9.27 -3.50 9.27
CA LEU A 283 -8.65 -2.92 10.45
C LEU A 283 -7.65 -1.82 10.10
N LEU A 284 -6.78 -2.07 9.11
CA LEU A 284 -5.82 -1.06 8.65
C LEU A 284 -6.53 0.15 8.02
N SER A 285 -7.46 -0.05 7.10
CA SER A 285 -8.08 1.07 6.37
C SER A 285 -9.24 1.73 7.11
N GLY A 286 -10.22 0.95 7.56
CA GLY A 286 -11.51 1.41 8.07
C GLY A 286 -11.51 1.77 9.55
N VAL A 287 -10.63 1.16 10.34
CA VAL A 287 -10.51 1.41 11.80
C VAL A 287 -9.32 2.32 12.11
N LEU A 288 -8.12 1.95 11.62
CA LEU A 288 -6.88 2.68 11.92
C LEU A 288 -6.59 3.83 10.94
N GLY A 289 -7.39 3.99 9.89
CA GLY A 289 -7.29 5.10 8.95
C GLY A 289 -6.06 5.06 8.03
N PHE A 290 -5.37 3.93 7.91
CA PHE A 290 -4.27 3.80 6.96
C PHE A 290 -4.80 3.95 5.54
N THR A 291 -4.33 5.01 4.88
CA THR A 291 -4.57 5.20 3.46
C THR A 291 -3.39 4.63 2.71
N PRO A 292 -3.58 3.65 1.80
CA PRO A 292 -2.50 3.18 0.97
C PRO A 292 -1.87 4.37 0.25
N LYS A 293 -0.54 4.45 0.22
CA LYS A 293 0.14 5.46 -0.61
C LYS A 293 -0.34 5.24 -2.04
N GLY A 294 -1.22 6.12 -2.50
CA GLY A 294 -1.74 6.06 -3.85
C GLY A 294 -0.54 6.00 -4.77
N ALA A 295 -0.41 4.93 -5.56
CA ALA A 295 0.64 4.86 -6.56
C ALA A 295 0.61 6.18 -7.32
N MET A 296 1.77 6.85 -7.40
CA MET A 296 1.91 8.03 -8.25
C MET A 296 1.21 7.72 -9.58
N PRO A 297 0.40 8.62 -10.15
CA PRO A 297 -0.29 8.35 -11.42
C PRO A 297 0.75 8.02 -12.50
N ARG A 298 1.10 6.74 -12.61
CA ARG A 298 2.07 6.21 -13.59
C ARG A 298 1.37 5.99 -14.93
N GLY A 299 0.03 5.94 -14.92
CA GLY A 299 -0.79 5.77 -16.10
C GLY A 299 -1.41 7.08 -16.58
N ARG A 300 -1.37 7.29 -17.89
CA ARG A 300 -2.09 8.33 -18.63
C ARG A 300 -3.61 8.03 -18.74
N HIS A 301 -4.12 6.98 -18.09
CA HIS A 301 -5.51 6.48 -18.16
C HIS A 301 -6.28 6.67 -16.83
N LEU A 302 -7.61 6.81 -16.89
CA LEU A 302 -8.46 6.73 -15.71
C LEU A 302 -8.41 5.30 -15.14
N ARG A 303 -8.11 5.18 -13.85
CA ARG A 303 -8.15 3.89 -13.13
C ARG A 303 -9.59 3.36 -13.09
N THR A 304 -9.76 2.04 -13.06
CA THR A 304 -11.08 1.38 -13.06
C THR A 304 -12.04 1.95 -12.03
N VAL A 305 -11.59 2.21 -10.80
CA VAL A 305 -12.43 2.81 -9.74
C VAL A 305 -12.90 4.22 -10.10
N ALA A 306 -12.01 5.06 -10.66
CA ALA A 306 -12.36 6.42 -11.06
C ALA A 306 -13.33 6.41 -12.25
N HIS A 307 -13.11 5.51 -13.22
CA HIS A 307 -14.01 5.29 -14.34
C HIS A 307 -15.40 4.84 -13.87
N GLY A 308 -15.47 3.89 -12.94
CA GLY A 308 -16.72 3.40 -12.38
C GLY A 308 -17.54 4.49 -11.67
N LYS A 309 -16.88 5.36 -10.89
CA LYS A 309 -17.55 6.52 -10.27
C LYS A 309 -18.11 7.49 -11.31
N LEU A 310 -17.34 7.74 -12.37
CA LEU A 310 -17.76 8.64 -13.46
C LEU A 310 -18.95 8.07 -14.23
N LEU A 311 -18.95 6.76 -14.48
CA LEU A 311 -20.07 6.05 -15.09
C LEU A 311 -21.33 6.12 -14.22
N ARG A 312 -21.22 5.82 -12.92
CA ARG A 312 -22.33 5.90 -11.98
C ARG A 312 -22.95 7.29 -11.97
N ARG A 313 -22.13 8.34 -11.82
CA ARG A 313 -22.55 9.75 -11.89
C ARG A 313 -23.23 10.13 -13.21
N THR A 314 -22.76 9.57 -14.32
CA THR A 314 -23.36 9.82 -15.65
C THR A 314 -24.77 9.23 -15.73
N LEU A 315 -24.94 8.00 -15.25
CA LEU A 315 -26.23 7.32 -15.27
C LEU A 315 -27.20 7.93 -14.25
N GLU A 316 -26.72 8.32 -13.07
CA GLU A 316 -27.48 9.09 -12.09
C GLU A 316 -28.06 10.36 -12.72
N ALA A 317 -27.21 11.20 -13.33
CA ALA A 317 -27.66 12.43 -13.98
C ALA A 317 -28.72 12.16 -15.06
N PHE A 318 -28.52 11.10 -15.86
CA PHE A 318 -29.51 10.69 -16.86
C PHE A 318 -30.85 10.28 -16.24
N TYR A 319 -30.85 9.45 -15.19
CA TYR A 319 -32.09 8.96 -14.59
C TYR A 319 -32.79 10.01 -13.71
N LEU A 320 -32.07 10.94 -13.11
CA LEU A 320 -32.69 12.07 -12.41
C LEU A 320 -33.51 12.93 -13.38
N GLU A 321 -33.01 13.15 -14.60
CA GLU A 321 -33.71 13.97 -15.59
C GLU A 321 -34.75 13.19 -16.40
N HIS A 322 -34.50 11.91 -16.68
CA HIS A 322 -35.27 11.14 -17.66
C HIS A 322 -35.85 9.83 -17.13
N GLY A 323 -35.63 9.47 -15.86
CA GLY A 323 -35.95 8.15 -15.30
C GLY A 323 -37.40 7.74 -15.49
N GLU A 324 -38.35 8.63 -15.19
CA GLU A 324 -39.79 8.38 -15.33
C GLU A 324 -40.19 8.12 -16.79
N ALA A 325 -39.83 9.03 -17.70
CA ALA A 325 -40.14 8.91 -19.12
C ALA A 325 -39.42 7.72 -19.79
N PHE A 326 -38.19 7.43 -19.36
CA PHE A 326 -37.42 6.27 -19.80
C PHE A 326 -38.06 4.97 -19.31
N GLY A 327 -38.44 4.88 -18.04
CA GLY A 327 -39.13 3.74 -17.44
C GLY A 327 -40.48 3.46 -18.11
N GLY A 328 -41.25 4.51 -18.38
CA GLY A 328 -42.50 4.47 -19.14
C GLY A 328 -42.34 4.22 -20.64
N ARG A 329 -41.10 4.12 -21.16
CA ARG A 329 -40.79 3.85 -22.57
C ARG A 329 -41.34 4.90 -23.53
N ALA A 330 -41.37 6.16 -23.12
CA ALA A 330 -41.99 7.25 -23.88
C ALA A 330 -41.32 7.54 -25.25
N ARG A 331 -40.10 7.05 -25.49
CA ARG A 331 -39.32 7.23 -26.72
C ARG A 331 -38.56 5.94 -27.06
N PRO A 332 -38.18 5.69 -28.32
CA PRO A 332 -37.40 4.51 -28.68
C PRO A 332 -35.95 4.61 -28.17
N LEU A 333 -35.30 3.45 -27.96
CA LEU A 333 -33.95 3.37 -27.40
C LEU A 333 -32.91 4.27 -28.09
N PRO A 334 -32.82 4.37 -29.43
CA PRO A 334 -31.84 5.24 -30.09
C PRO A 334 -31.98 6.73 -29.72
N THR A 335 -33.21 7.19 -29.42
CA THR A 335 -33.44 8.55 -28.94
C THR A 335 -32.90 8.73 -27.52
N TRP A 336 -33.08 7.75 -26.64
CA TRP A 336 -32.51 7.79 -25.29
C TRP A 336 -30.98 7.72 -25.30
N GLU A 337 -30.38 6.92 -26.19
CA GLU A 337 -28.92 6.89 -26.36
C GLU A 337 -28.34 8.25 -26.78
N THR A 338 -29.08 9.01 -27.60
CA THR A 338 -28.67 10.36 -28.02
C THR A 338 -28.71 11.34 -26.84
N LEU A 339 -29.73 11.25 -25.97
CA LEU A 339 -29.82 12.06 -24.76
C LEU A 339 -28.71 11.70 -23.77
N LEU A 340 -28.46 10.39 -23.58
CA LEU A 340 -27.37 9.90 -22.74
C LEU A 340 -26.00 10.40 -23.21
N ASP A 341 -25.74 10.44 -24.51
CA ASP A 341 -24.50 10.99 -25.07
C ASP A 341 -24.30 12.48 -24.70
N GLY A 342 -25.39 13.25 -24.61
CA GLY A 342 -25.39 14.61 -24.10
C GLY A 342 -24.90 14.68 -22.66
N VAL A 343 -25.50 13.88 -21.78
CA VAL A 343 -25.13 13.78 -20.35
C VAL A 343 -23.68 13.33 -20.17
N VAL A 344 -23.23 12.32 -20.94
CA VAL A 344 -21.84 11.85 -20.95
C VAL A 344 -20.89 13.00 -21.24
N ARG A 345 -21.18 13.82 -22.26
CA ARG A 345 -20.34 14.95 -22.65
C ARG A 345 -20.24 15.97 -21.52
N GLU A 346 -21.34 16.30 -20.88
CA GLU A 346 -21.41 17.30 -19.80
C GLU A 346 -20.65 16.84 -18.55
N VAL A 347 -20.99 15.65 -18.03
CA VAL A 347 -20.34 15.06 -16.86
C VAL A 347 -18.84 14.86 -17.08
N TYR A 348 -18.43 14.42 -18.27
CA TYR A 348 -17.02 14.26 -18.61
C TYR A 348 -16.28 15.59 -18.68
N THR A 349 -16.92 16.63 -19.22
CA THR A 349 -16.34 17.98 -19.32
C THR A 349 -16.08 18.57 -17.94
N GLU A 350 -17.04 18.43 -17.03
CA GLU A 350 -16.88 18.86 -15.65
C GLU A 350 -15.75 18.09 -14.93
N HIS A 351 -15.66 16.78 -15.14
CA HIS A 351 -14.58 15.96 -14.57
C HIS A 351 -13.19 16.40 -15.05
N LEU A 352 -13.06 16.78 -16.33
CA LEU A 352 -11.80 17.27 -16.89
C LEU A 352 -11.37 18.62 -16.30
N ALA A 353 -12.32 19.51 -15.96
CA ALA A 353 -12.01 20.77 -15.30
C ALA A 353 -11.27 20.55 -13.97
N MET A 354 -11.54 19.43 -13.29
CA MET A 354 -10.86 19.04 -12.05
C MET A 354 -9.57 18.23 -12.26
N THR A 355 -9.31 17.74 -13.48
CA THR A 355 -8.19 16.80 -13.78
C THR A 355 -7.40 17.21 -15.04
N PRO A 356 -6.66 18.35 -15.03
CA PRO A 356 -6.15 18.99 -16.26
C PRO A 356 -4.99 18.27 -16.99
N ARG A 357 -4.49 17.13 -16.49
CA ARG A 357 -3.17 16.57 -16.87
C ARG A 357 -3.17 15.51 -17.99
N VAL A 358 -4.24 15.40 -18.76
CA VAL A 358 -4.39 14.35 -19.79
C VAL A 358 -4.31 14.96 -21.19
N GLY A 359 -3.58 14.35 -22.13
CA GLY A 359 -3.50 14.80 -23.53
C GLY A 359 -4.81 14.59 -24.30
N MET A 360 -5.03 15.35 -25.38
CA MET A 360 -6.32 15.39 -26.11
C MET A 360 -6.82 14.03 -26.61
N ALA A 361 -5.96 13.24 -27.27
CA ALA A 361 -6.33 11.91 -27.78
C ALA A 361 -6.80 10.95 -26.69
N MET A 362 -6.23 11.07 -25.49
CA MET A 362 -6.59 10.24 -24.35
C MET A 362 -7.90 10.69 -23.71
N ARG A 363 -8.16 12.01 -23.65
CA ARG A 363 -9.46 12.53 -23.21
C ARG A 363 -10.57 11.99 -24.10
N GLU A 364 -10.34 12.01 -25.41
CA GLU A 364 -11.28 11.44 -26.38
C GLU A 364 -11.49 9.95 -26.15
N GLN A 365 -10.41 9.17 -26.02
CA GLN A 365 -10.49 7.74 -25.77
C GLN A 365 -11.27 7.41 -24.48
N GLN A 366 -11.03 8.13 -23.39
CA GLN A 366 -11.71 7.89 -22.12
C GLN A 366 -13.18 8.36 -22.16
N ARG A 367 -13.50 9.45 -22.86
CA ARG A 367 -14.88 9.88 -23.10
C ARG A 367 -15.65 8.83 -23.91
N GLU A 368 -15.03 8.33 -24.98
CA GLU A 368 -15.64 7.31 -25.83
C GLU A 368 -15.86 6.00 -25.08
N ARG A 369 -14.91 5.61 -24.23
CA ARG A 369 -15.09 4.47 -23.31
C ARG A 369 -16.29 4.69 -22.39
N LEU A 370 -16.40 5.85 -21.74
CA LEU A 370 -17.52 6.18 -20.86
C LEU A 370 -18.86 6.14 -21.61
N ARG A 371 -18.92 6.74 -22.80
CA ARG A 371 -20.09 6.76 -23.68
C ARG A 371 -20.55 5.35 -24.02
N ARG A 372 -19.63 4.51 -24.50
CA ARG A 372 -19.90 3.11 -24.85
C ARG A 372 -20.40 2.32 -23.64
N ASP A 373 -19.73 2.42 -22.50
CA ASP A 373 -20.08 1.65 -21.31
C ASP A 373 -21.44 2.11 -20.73
N ALA A 374 -21.77 3.41 -20.81
CA ALA A 374 -23.07 3.94 -20.41
C ALA A 374 -24.20 3.50 -21.35
N ARG A 375 -23.99 3.53 -22.67
CA ARG A 375 -24.96 3.03 -23.66
C ARG A 375 -25.24 1.54 -23.48
N LEU A 376 -24.19 0.74 -23.25
CA LEU A 376 -24.34 -0.69 -22.97
C LEU A 376 -25.25 -0.92 -21.75
N PHE A 377 -25.05 -0.16 -20.67
CA PHE A 377 -25.90 -0.24 -19.49
C PHE A 377 -27.35 0.16 -19.81
N LEU A 378 -27.55 1.27 -20.52
CA LEU A 378 -28.88 1.77 -20.89
C LEU A 378 -29.63 0.75 -21.76
N ALA A 379 -28.96 0.10 -22.71
CA ALA A 379 -29.53 -0.93 -23.56
C ALA A 379 -29.91 -2.19 -22.78
N GLN A 380 -29.11 -2.60 -21.80
CA GLN A 380 -29.45 -3.71 -20.89
C GLN A 380 -30.71 -3.36 -20.07
N ASP A 381 -30.76 -2.15 -19.52
CA ASP A 381 -31.89 -1.66 -18.75
C ASP A 381 -33.17 -1.43 -19.59
N TRP A 382 -33.03 -1.23 -20.90
CA TRP A 382 -34.17 -1.21 -21.80
C TRP A 382 -34.93 -2.55 -21.81
N CYS A 383 -34.23 -3.68 -21.64
CA CYS A 383 -34.79 -5.02 -21.46
C CYS A 383 -35.93 -5.35 -22.45
N GLY A 384 -35.67 -5.20 -23.75
CA GLY A 384 -36.65 -5.45 -24.81
C GLY A 384 -37.82 -4.47 -24.85
N GLY A 385 -37.71 -3.31 -24.19
CA GLY A 385 -38.74 -2.27 -24.17
C GLY A 385 -39.87 -2.51 -23.16
N ARG A 386 -39.72 -3.45 -22.23
CA ARG A 386 -40.72 -3.69 -21.18
C ARG A 386 -40.80 -2.46 -20.25
N PRO A 387 -41.98 -1.84 -20.08
CA PRO A 387 -42.12 -0.66 -19.21
C PRO A 387 -42.00 -1.02 -17.73
N ARG A 388 -41.46 -0.09 -16.95
CA ARG A 388 -41.29 -0.16 -15.50
C ARG A 388 -41.56 1.22 -14.91
N GLN A 389 -42.16 1.28 -13.73
CA GLN A 389 -42.35 2.57 -13.06
C GLN A 389 -41.06 2.92 -12.30
N PHE A 390 -40.38 3.96 -12.76
CA PHE A 390 -39.23 4.51 -12.07
C PHE A 390 -39.65 5.11 -10.74
N LEU A 391 -38.87 4.87 -9.69
CA LEU A 391 -39.05 5.52 -8.40
C LEU A 391 -37.91 6.51 -8.15
N GLU A 392 -36.70 5.98 -7.96
CA GLU A 392 -35.57 6.73 -7.39
C GLU A 392 -34.24 6.18 -7.95
N VAL A 393 -33.19 7.01 -7.93
CA VAL A 393 -31.81 6.70 -8.33
C VAL A 393 -30.83 7.31 -7.32
N GLU A 394 -29.74 6.60 -7.02
CA GLU A 394 -28.73 7.00 -6.03
C GLU A 394 -29.30 7.32 -4.64
N GLU A 395 -30.32 6.57 -4.20
CA GLU A 395 -30.94 6.79 -2.88
C GLU A 395 -30.04 6.25 -1.75
N PRO A 396 -29.57 7.11 -0.82
CA PRO A 396 -28.80 6.68 0.33
C PRO A 396 -29.67 5.91 1.33
N PHE A 397 -29.08 4.95 2.02
CA PHE A 397 -29.76 4.24 3.10
C PHE A 397 -28.86 4.07 4.31
N GLU A 398 -29.49 3.96 5.46
CA GLU A 398 -28.90 3.45 6.68
C GLU A 398 -29.89 2.52 7.37
N VAL A 399 -29.47 1.28 7.65
CA VAL A 399 -30.33 0.24 8.22
C VAL A 399 -29.60 -0.53 9.31
N ALA A 400 -30.30 -0.85 10.40
CA ALA A 400 -29.81 -1.75 11.43
C ALA A 400 -30.25 -3.18 11.11
N LEU A 401 -29.29 -4.05 10.82
CA LEU A 401 -29.55 -5.44 10.45
C LEU A 401 -29.13 -6.37 11.59
N PRO A 402 -29.86 -7.47 11.86
CA PRO A 402 -29.44 -8.45 12.86
C PRO A 402 -28.04 -9.00 12.51
N ALA A 403 -27.16 -9.16 13.51
CA ALA A 403 -25.79 -9.63 13.30
C ALA A 403 -25.23 -10.35 14.56
N GLY A 404 -26.02 -11.28 15.09
CA GLY A 404 -25.73 -11.96 16.36
C GLY A 404 -26.33 -11.24 17.56
N THR A 405 -25.54 -10.99 18.61
CA THR A 405 -26.02 -10.42 19.87
C THR A 405 -26.35 -8.93 19.80
N SER A 406 -25.80 -8.21 18.83
CA SER A 406 -26.04 -6.80 18.57
C SER A 406 -26.32 -6.58 17.09
N PRO A 407 -27.21 -5.65 16.72
CA PRO A 407 -27.44 -5.29 15.33
C PRO A 407 -26.22 -4.56 14.76
N LEU A 408 -26.00 -4.74 13.46
CA LEU A 408 -24.99 -4.02 12.69
C LEU A 408 -25.67 -2.89 11.91
N ARG A 409 -25.27 -1.65 12.14
CA ARG A 409 -25.71 -0.49 11.37
C ARG A 409 -24.95 -0.40 10.06
N VAL A 410 -25.63 -0.60 8.94
CA VAL A 410 -25.04 -0.59 7.60
C VAL A 410 -25.53 0.63 6.84
N ALA A 411 -24.61 1.34 6.19
CA ALA A 411 -24.91 2.46 5.32
C ALA A 411 -24.47 2.18 3.88
N GLY A 412 -25.18 2.74 2.92
CA GLY A 412 -24.85 2.60 1.51
C GLY A 412 -25.73 3.47 0.63
N THR A 413 -25.68 3.18 -0.67
CA THR A 413 -26.49 3.87 -1.68
C THR A 413 -27.00 2.85 -2.67
N THR A 414 -28.32 2.76 -2.79
CA THR A 414 -28.94 1.96 -3.86
C THR A 414 -28.73 2.69 -5.18
N PHE A 415 -28.36 1.98 -6.25
CA PHE A 415 -28.16 2.66 -7.53
C PHE A 415 -29.51 3.06 -8.14
N ARG A 416 -30.47 2.14 -8.23
CA ARG A 416 -31.79 2.44 -8.79
C ARG A 416 -32.90 1.56 -8.23
N MET A 417 -34.10 2.12 -8.10
CA MET A 417 -35.32 1.41 -7.72
C MET A 417 -36.44 1.63 -8.74
N ASP A 418 -37.12 0.55 -9.10
CA ASP A 418 -38.27 0.54 -9.99
C ASP A 418 -39.39 -0.35 -9.44
N VAL A 419 -40.64 -0.05 -9.75
CA VAL A 419 -41.75 -1.00 -9.62
C VAL A 419 -41.89 -1.78 -10.91
N ASP A 420 -41.76 -3.11 -10.82
CA ASP A 420 -41.99 -4.03 -11.92
C ASP A 420 -43.02 -5.10 -11.51
N ARG A 421 -44.24 -4.97 -12.05
CA ARG A 421 -45.40 -5.82 -11.72
C ARG A 421 -45.72 -5.80 -10.22
N ARG A 422 -45.32 -6.86 -9.50
CA ARG A 422 -45.55 -7.05 -8.06
C ARG A 422 -44.29 -6.86 -7.22
N HIS A 423 -43.19 -6.48 -7.86
CA HIS A 423 -41.89 -6.36 -7.23
C HIS A 423 -41.42 -4.91 -7.17
N LEU A 424 -40.80 -4.53 -6.07
CA LEU A 424 -39.85 -3.44 -5.99
C LEU A 424 -38.49 -3.98 -6.44
N LEU A 425 -38.07 -3.65 -7.65
CA LEU A 425 -36.79 -4.06 -8.22
C LEU A 425 -35.71 -3.07 -7.80
N VAL A 426 -34.75 -3.54 -7.00
CA VAL A 426 -33.53 -2.80 -6.64
C VAL A 426 -32.40 -3.24 -7.54
N ARG A 427 -31.73 -2.28 -8.19
CA ARG A 427 -30.58 -2.55 -9.04
C ARG A 427 -29.35 -1.90 -8.44
N ASP A 428 -28.28 -2.66 -8.31
CA ASP A 428 -26.95 -2.13 -8.02
C ASP A 428 -26.10 -2.09 -9.30
N LEU A 429 -25.27 -1.06 -9.43
CA LEU A 429 -24.37 -0.87 -10.55
C LEU A 429 -22.94 -1.25 -10.16
N GLN A 430 -22.39 -2.26 -10.83
CA GLN A 430 -21.00 -2.67 -10.66
C GLN A 430 -20.21 -2.44 -11.96
N PRO A 431 -19.13 -1.62 -11.95
CA PRO A 431 -18.36 -1.26 -13.15
C PRO A 431 -17.33 -2.33 -13.58
N GLY A 432 -17.47 -3.57 -13.10
CA GLY A 432 -16.55 -4.69 -13.31
C GLY A 432 -17.20 -5.85 -14.04
N ARG A 433 -16.39 -6.84 -14.44
CA ARG A 433 -16.90 -8.12 -14.96
C ARG A 433 -17.43 -8.95 -13.80
N CYS A 434 -18.56 -9.60 -14.01
CA CYS A 434 -19.02 -10.69 -13.16
C CYS A 434 -19.52 -11.84 -14.01
N PRO A 435 -19.27 -13.09 -13.61
CA PRO A 435 -19.93 -14.23 -14.22
C PRO A 435 -21.45 -14.12 -14.06
N PRO A 436 -22.24 -14.44 -15.11
CA PRO A 436 -23.69 -14.54 -15.00
C PRO A 436 -24.06 -15.59 -13.95
N ARG A 437 -25.22 -15.41 -13.30
CA ARG A 437 -25.71 -16.37 -12.30
C ARG A 437 -26.10 -17.68 -12.98
N GLY A 438 -25.51 -18.80 -12.55
CA GLY A 438 -25.99 -20.14 -12.85
C GLY A 438 -27.02 -20.63 -11.83
N ALA A 439 -27.09 -21.94 -11.61
CA ALA A 439 -27.85 -22.56 -10.51
C ALA A 439 -27.08 -22.55 -9.16
N GLU A 440 -26.01 -21.76 -9.08
CA GLU A 440 -25.12 -21.67 -7.93
C GLU A 440 -25.75 -20.91 -6.75
N ALA A 441 -25.29 -21.24 -5.54
CA ALA A 441 -25.68 -20.56 -4.31
C ALA A 441 -25.15 -19.10 -4.28
N PRO A 442 -25.77 -18.21 -3.49
CA PRO A 442 -25.26 -16.85 -3.33
C PRO A 442 -23.80 -16.84 -2.84
N LEU A 443 -22.98 -16.00 -3.46
CA LEU A 443 -21.55 -15.86 -3.18
C LEU A 443 -21.31 -14.55 -2.42
N PRO A 444 -20.70 -14.58 -1.22
CA PRO A 444 -20.60 -13.39 -0.38
C PRO A 444 -19.82 -12.25 -1.04
N GLU A 445 -18.77 -12.53 -1.82
CA GLU A 445 -17.94 -11.51 -2.46
C GLU A 445 -18.65 -10.78 -3.62
N HIS A 446 -19.63 -11.43 -4.24
CA HIS A 446 -20.34 -10.91 -5.41
C HIS A 446 -21.73 -10.38 -5.06
N ASP A 447 -22.40 -11.03 -4.12
CA ASP A 447 -23.83 -10.84 -3.88
C ASP A 447 -24.12 -10.01 -2.61
N LEU A 448 -23.13 -9.74 -1.75
CA LEU A 448 -23.33 -8.89 -0.57
C LEU A 448 -23.85 -7.48 -0.90
N PRO A 449 -23.34 -6.75 -1.92
CA PRO A 449 -23.82 -5.39 -2.20
C PRO A 449 -25.30 -5.35 -2.60
N VAL A 450 -25.73 -6.27 -3.46
CA VAL A 450 -27.12 -6.37 -3.90
C VAL A 450 -28.03 -6.88 -2.78
N ALA A 451 -27.52 -7.76 -1.90
CA ALA A 451 -28.26 -8.16 -0.70
C ALA A 451 -28.51 -6.97 0.23
N MET A 452 -27.48 -6.12 0.47
CA MET A 452 -27.62 -4.95 1.34
C MET A 452 -28.64 -3.96 0.77
N ALA A 453 -28.58 -3.71 -0.54
CA ALA A 453 -29.53 -2.83 -1.22
C ALA A 453 -30.97 -3.37 -1.14
N GLY A 454 -31.17 -4.67 -1.39
CA GLY A 454 -32.49 -5.30 -1.28
C GLY A 454 -33.03 -5.34 0.16
N LEU A 455 -32.17 -5.62 1.15
CA LEU A 455 -32.55 -5.61 2.56
C LEU A 455 -32.97 -4.21 3.02
N ALA A 456 -32.23 -3.18 2.60
CA ALA A 456 -32.58 -1.78 2.87
C ALA A 456 -33.93 -1.40 2.25
N ALA A 457 -34.24 -1.92 1.06
CA ALA A 457 -35.50 -1.65 0.36
C ALA A 457 -36.72 -2.40 0.92
N LYS A 458 -36.56 -3.39 1.82
CA LYS A 458 -37.69 -4.18 2.36
C LYS A 458 -38.77 -3.31 3.00
N HIS A 459 -38.39 -2.28 3.75
CA HIS A 459 -39.38 -1.38 4.37
C HIS A 459 -40.18 -0.61 3.32
N ARG A 460 -39.52 -0.12 2.27
CA ARG A 460 -40.16 0.58 1.16
C ARG A 460 -41.10 -0.35 0.38
N ALA A 461 -40.66 -1.57 0.08
CA ALA A 461 -41.50 -2.57 -0.58
C ALA A 461 -42.78 -2.87 0.23
N ALA A 462 -42.65 -3.04 1.55
CA ALA A 462 -43.78 -3.24 2.45
C ALA A 462 -44.76 -2.06 2.42
N SER A 463 -44.26 -0.81 2.43
CA SER A 463 -45.11 0.39 2.35
C SER A 463 -45.90 0.51 1.04
N LEU A 464 -45.40 -0.11 -0.03
CA LEU A 464 -46.02 -0.13 -1.36
C LEU A 464 -46.86 -1.40 -1.61
N GLY A 465 -46.89 -2.35 -0.67
CA GLY A 465 -47.55 -3.65 -0.86
C GLY A 465 -46.87 -4.53 -1.92
N LEU A 466 -45.55 -4.37 -2.11
CA LEU A 466 -44.75 -5.09 -3.10
C LEU A 466 -43.79 -6.08 -2.42
N THR A 467 -43.33 -7.08 -3.16
CA THR A 467 -42.20 -7.94 -2.74
C THR A 467 -40.88 -7.37 -3.24
N VAL A 468 -39.77 -7.65 -2.58
CA VAL A 468 -38.45 -7.20 -3.06
C VAL A 468 -37.95 -8.15 -4.14
N ALA A 469 -37.48 -7.58 -5.24
CA ALA A 469 -36.60 -8.22 -6.20
C ALA A 469 -35.28 -7.44 -6.23
N ALA A 470 -34.14 -8.12 -6.40
CA ALA A 470 -32.86 -7.44 -6.46
C ALA A 470 -32.03 -7.96 -7.63
N ALA A 471 -31.22 -7.10 -8.25
CA ALA A 471 -30.31 -7.50 -9.30
C ALA A 471 -29.04 -6.66 -9.27
N THR A 472 -27.90 -7.30 -9.56
CA THR A 472 -26.68 -6.55 -9.90
C THR A 472 -26.57 -6.44 -11.41
N SER A 473 -26.48 -5.21 -11.90
CA SER A 473 -26.23 -4.89 -13.29
C SER A 473 -24.76 -4.53 -13.49
N TYR A 474 -24.09 -5.21 -14.42
CA TYR A 474 -22.67 -5.03 -14.68
C TYR A 474 -22.43 -4.21 -15.94
N ALA A 475 -21.76 -3.07 -15.79
CA ALA A 475 -21.38 -2.25 -16.94
C ALA A 475 -19.98 -2.64 -17.48
N GLY A 476 -19.83 -2.62 -18.81
CA GLY A 476 -18.53 -2.83 -19.47
C GLY A 476 -18.27 -4.23 -20.03
N VAL A 477 -19.30 -5.08 -20.15
CA VAL A 477 -19.24 -6.37 -20.85
C VAL A 477 -20.12 -6.28 -22.10
N GLN A 478 -19.62 -6.79 -23.25
CA GLN A 478 -20.37 -6.80 -24.52
C GLN A 478 -21.62 -7.70 -24.50
N VAL A 479 -21.73 -8.58 -23.49
CA VAL A 479 -22.83 -9.54 -23.34
C VAL A 479 -23.71 -9.08 -22.16
N PRO A 480 -25.05 -9.12 -22.28
CA PRO A 480 -25.95 -8.90 -21.15
C PRO A 480 -25.56 -9.86 -20.02
N SER A 481 -25.09 -9.32 -18.90
CA SER A 481 -24.81 -10.09 -17.70
C SER A 481 -25.42 -9.32 -16.54
N GLU A 482 -26.60 -9.76 -16.14
CA GLU A 482 -27.17 -9.41 -14.85
C GLU A 482 -27.02 -10.61 -13.94
N ARG A 483 -26.91 -10.35 -12.64
CA ARG A 483 -26.98 -11.37 -11.60
C ARG A 483 -28.28 -11.15 -10.82
N PRO A 484 -29.40 -11.73 -11.29
CA PRO A 484 -30.72 -11.41 -10.77
C PRO A 484 -31.16 -12.34 -9.63
N TYR A 485 -31.95 -11.78 -8.73
CA TYR A 485 -32.68 -12.43 -7.64
C TYR A 485 -34.14 -11.91 -7.67
N LEU A 486 -34.88 -12.30 -8.69
CA LEU A 486 -36.23 -11.76 -8.95
C LEU A 486 -37.29 -12.45 -8.09
N ASP A 487 -37.30 -13.79 -8.13
CA ASP A 487 -38.31 -14.61 -7.46
C ASP A 487 -37.75 -15.31 -6.21
N ASP A 488 -36.44 -15.22 -5.97
CA ASP A 488 -35.72 -15.94 -4.92
C ASP A 488 -34.86 -15.02 -4.04
N PHE A 489 -35.23 -13.73 -3.95
CA PHE A 489 -34.52 -12.76 -3.11
C PHE A 489 -34.40 -13.20 -1.63
N GLU A 490 -35.39 -13.93 -1.10
CA GLU A 490 -35.30 -14.43 0.28
C GLU A 490 -34.17 -15.46 0.50
N VAL A 491 -33.74 -16.17 -0.55
CA VAL A 491 -32.54 -17.04 -0.49
C VAL A 491 -31.29 -16.18 -0.29
N LEU A 492 -31.17 -15.09 -1.06
CA LEU A 492 -30.08 -14.14 -0.91
C LEU A 492 -30.12 -13.43 0.45
N ALA A 493 -31.30 -13.00 0.90
CA ALA A 493 -31.48 -12.35 2.20
C ALA A 493 -31.07 -13.28 3.35
N GLY A 494 -31.45 -14.56 3.28
CA GLY A 494 -31.03 -15.59 4.24
C GLY A 494 -29.52 -15.82 4.25
N ALA A 495 -28.88 -15.91 3.08
CA ALA A 495 -27.43 -16.05 2.99
C ALA A 495 -26.70 -14.81 3.54
N ALA A 496 -27.16 -13.60 3.18
CA ALA A 496 -26.59 -12.35 3.66
C ALA A 496 -26.71 -12.19 5.18
N GLN A 497 -27.82 -12.65 5.76
CA GLN A 497 -28.01 -12.67 7.21
C GLN A 497 -26.94 -13.53 7.91
N GLN A 498 -26.59 -14.68 7.35
CA GLN A 498 -25.52 -15.55 7.87
C GLN A 498 -24.14 -14.89 7.73
N TRP A 499 -23.87 -14.23 6.60
CA TRP A 499 -22.63 -13.49 6.40
C TRP A 499 -22.49 -12.36 7.43
N LEU A 500 -23.53 -11.56 7.61
CA LEU A 500 -23.57 -10.46 8.58
C LEU A 500 -23.38 -10.96 10.02
N GLU A 501 -23.91 -12.13 10.38
CA GLU A 501 -23.69 -12.71 11.69
C GLU A 501 -22.22 -13.04 11.94
N VAL A 502 -21.52 -13.62 10.96
CA VAL A 502 -20.08 -13.88 11.05
C VAL A 502 -19.29 -12.58 11.17
N LEU A 503 -19.57 -11.60 10.31
CA LEU A 503 -18.88 -10.31 10.32
C LEU A 503 -19.14 -9.52 11.62
N GLY A 504 -20.38 -9.53 12.11
CA GLY A 504 -20.77 -8.93 13.38
C GLY A 504 -20.04 -9.56 14.57
N LYS A 505 -19.92 -10.89 14.58
CA LYS A 505 -19.14 -11.62 15.59
C LYS A 505 -17.66 -11.23 15.56
N LEU A 506 -17.03 -11.12 14.38
CA LEU A 506 -15.64 -10.66 14.26
C LEU A 506 -15.44 -9.26 14.87
N LEU A 507 -16.35 -8.32 14.60
CA LEU A 507 -16.30 -6.97 15.17
C LEU A 507 -16.50 -6.99 16.70
N GLN A 508 -17.49 -7.75 17.18
CA GLN A 508 -17.79 -7.88 18.62
C GLN A 508 -16.61 -8.48 19.39
N THR A 509 -15.93 -9.49 18.84
CA THR A 509 -14.75 -10.12 19.46
C THR A 509 -13.44 -9.40 19.13
N ARG A 510 -13.49 -8.28 18.40
CA ARG A 510 -12.31 -7.53 17.94
C ARG A 510 -11.26 -8.44 17.26
N ALA A 511 -11.74 -9.41 16.47
CA ALA A 511 -10.92 -10.41 15.81
C ALA A 511 -10.72 -10.05 14.32
N PHE A 512 -9.46 -9.85 13.93
CA PHE A 512 -9.11 -9.40 12.58
C PHE A 512 -8.05 -10.32 11.95
N PRO A 513 -8.41 -11.57 11.59
CA PRO A 513 -7.46 -12.47 10.96
C PRO A 513 -7.06 -11.98 9.55
N HIS A 514 -5.90 -12.45 9.09
CA HIS A 514 -5.56 -12.40 7.68
C HIS A 514 -6.46 -13.37 6.90
N THR A 515 -6.79 -13.00 5.65
CA THR A 515 -7.45 -13.93 4.72
C THR A 515 -6.52 -15.11 4.39
N PRO A 516 -7.05 -16.34 4.29
CA PRO A 516 -6.28 -17.49 3.81
C PRO A 516 -6.20 -17.53 2.27
N ARG A 517 -6.91 -16.65 1.55
CA ARG A 517 -6.96 -16.69 0.07
C ARG A 517 -5.90 -15.80 -0.57
N GLN A 518 -5.22 -16.33 -1.58
CA GLN A 518 -4.23 -15.58 -2.33
C GLN A 518 -4.84 -14.48 -3.22
N GLU A 519 -6.06 -14.68 -3.75
CA GLU A 519 -6.69 -13.68 -4.62
C GLU A 519 -6.94 -12.35 -3.89
N ASP A 520 -7.34 -12.42 -2.62
CA ASP A 520 -7.59 -11.25 -1.76
C ASP A 520 -6.30 -10.41 -1.57
N CYS A 521 -5.14 -11.07 -1.57
CA CYS A 521 -3.83 -10.43 -1.42
C CYS A 521 -3.26 -9.88 -2.74
N ARG A 522 -3.61 -10.47 -3.90
CA ARG A 522 -2.99 -10.18 -5.21
C ARG A 522 -3.01 -8.70 -5.61
N ARG A 523 -4.05 -7.96 -5.21
CA ARG A 523 -4.21 -6.52 -5.48
C ARG A 523 -4.31 -5.69 -4.19
N CYS A 524 -4.01 -6.29 -3.04
CA CYS A 524 -4.08 -5.61 -1.75
C CYS A 524 -2.91 -4.62 -1.62
N ALA A 525 -3.24 -3.35 -1.35
CA ALA A 525 -2.23 -2.32 -1.19
C ALA A 525 -1.49 -2.39 0.15
N PHE A 526 -1.91 -3.27 1.06
CA PHE A 526 -1.29 -3.50 2.37
C PHE A 526 -0.36 -4.72 2.39
N LEU A 527 -0.15 -5.41 1.26
CA LEU A 527 0.73 -6.59 1.22
C LEU A 527 2.15 -6.28 1.72
N SER A 528 2.67 -5.09 1.44
CA SER A 528 3.99 -4.67 1.94
C SER A 528 4.03 -4.42 3.45
N VAL A 529 2.87 -4.21 4.09
CA VAL A 529 2.74 -4.08 5.54
C VAL A 529 2.57 -5.46 6.18
N CYS A 530 1.72 -6.32 5.59
CA CYS A 530 1.46 -7.65 6.12
C CYS A 530 2.62 -8.64 5.87
N GLY A 531 3.44 -8.42 4.83
CA GLY A 531 4.51 -9.32 4.41
C GLY A 531 4.01 -10.52 3.59
N HIS A 532 4.94 -11.22 2.94
CA HIS A 532 4.62 -12.34 2.03
C HIS A 532 4.07 -13.58 2.75
N GLU A 533 4.36 -13.76 4.04
CA GLU A 533 3.85 -14.87 4.84
C GLU A 533 2.44 -14.65 5.41
N ALA A 534 1.83 -13.50 5.16
CA ALA A 534 0.53 -13.13 5.71
C ALA A 534 -0.57 -14.17 5.44
N ILE A 535 -0.55 -14.78 4.25
CA ILE A 535 -1.50 -15.83 3.85
C ILE A 535 -1.31 -17.07 4.71
N GLY A 536 -0.09 -17.62 4.74
CA GLY A 536 0.22 -18.83 5.52
C GLY A 536 0.01 -18.65 7.02
N ARG A 537 0.16 -17.42 7.53
CA ARG A 537 -0.20 -17.09 8.91
C ARG A 537 -1.72 -17.07 9.13
N GLY A 538 -2.47 -16.47 8.21
CA GLY A 538 -3.94 -16.53 8.20
C GLY A 538 -4.46 -17.97 8.20
N GLU A 539 -3.93 -18.82 7.32
CA GLU A 539 -4.26 -20.25 7.23
C GLU A 539 -4.02 -20.97 8.56
N ARG A 540 -2.81 -20.85 9.13
CA ARG A 540 -2.47 -21.50 10.41
C ARG A 540 -3.39 -21.05 11.53
N ARG A 541 -3.64 -19.74 11.64
CA ARG A 541 -4.50 -19.17 12.69
C ARG A 541 -5.93 -19.68 12.56
N LEU A 542 -6.49 -19.68 11.35
CA LEU A 542 -7.86 -20.13 11.11
C LEU A 542 -8.01 -21.64 11.30
N ALA A 543 -6.97 -22.43 10.98
CA ALA A 543 -6.98 -23.88 11.16
C ALA A 543 -7.07 -24.32 12.64
N ILE A 544 -6.42 -23.59 13.55
CA ILE A 544 -6.41 -23.92 14.99
C ILE A 544 -7.44 -23.12 15.79
N ALA A 545 -8.21 -22.25 15.15
CA ALA A 545 -9.10 -21.32 15.83
C ALA A 545 -10.28 -22.05 16.51
N MET A 546 -10.30 -22.03 17.83
CA MET A 546 -11.43 -22.54 18.62
C MET A 546 -12.57 -21.52 18.74
N GLN A 547 -12.36 -20.27 18.37
CA GLN A 547 -13.38 -19.23 18.47
C GLN A 547 -14.44 -19.35 17.35
N PRO A 548 -15.74 -19.25 17.67
CA PRO A 548 -16.81 -19.36 16.67
C PRO A 548 -16.70 -18.32 15.55
N ALA A 549 -16.28 -17.09 15.84
CA ALA A 549 -16.15 -16.01 14.85
C ALA A 549 -15.11 -16.34 13.78
N LEU A 550 -13.92 -16.80 14.19
CA LEU A 550 -12.84 -17.20 13.31
C LEU A 550 -13.19 -18.46 12.49
N ARG A 551 -13.87 -19.44 13.09
CA ARG A 551 -14.36 -20.62 12.36
C ARG A 551 -15.41 -20.25 11.32
N GLY A 552 -16.34 -19.35 11.66
CA GLY A 552 -17.33 -18.83 10.71
C GLY A 552 -16.66 -18.14 9.53
N PHE A 553 -15.66 -17.29 9.79
CA PHE A 553 -14.90 -16.63 8.73
C PHE A 553 -14.11 -17.62 7.87
N ALA A 554 -13.47 -18.61 8.48
CA ALA A 554 -12.81 -19.69 7.75
C ALA A 554 -13.79 -20.45 6.84
N GLY A 555 -15.02 -20.71 7.32
CA GLY A 555 -16.09 -21.32 6.52
C GLY A 555 -16.46 -20.49 5.30
N LEU A 556 -16.66 -19.18 5.45
CA LEU A 556 -16.91 -18.27 4.33
C LEU A 556 -15.76 -18.29 3.30
N LYS A 557 -14.52 -18.45 3.76
CA LYS A 557 -13.33 -18.51 2.90
C LYS A 557 -13.04 -19.90 2.32
N GLY A 558 -13.47 -20.98 2.96
CA GLY A 558 -13.24 -22.35 2.48
C GLY A 558 -14.19 -22.78 1.35
N GLN A 559 -15.41 -22.24 1.30
CA GLN A 559 -16.47 -22.66 0.37
C GLN A 559 -16.19 -22.41 -1.13
N HIS A 560 -15.09 -21.74 -1.49
CA HIS A 560 -14.79 -21.35 -2.89
C HIS A 560 -13.34 -21.64 -3.33
N ALA A 561 -12.59 -22.47 -2.60
CA ALA A 561 -11.22 -22.83 -3.01
C ALA A 561 -11.18 -23.84 -4.18
N ASP A 562 -12.28 -24.59 -4.42
CA ASP A 562 -12.29 -25.73 -5.34
C ASP A 562 -12.88 -25.44 -6.75
N GLU A 563 -13.34 -24.22 -7.03
CA GLU A 563 -13.93 -23.87 -8.33
C GLU A 563 -13.21 -22.69 -8.99
N VAL A 564 -12.04 -22.94 -9.57
CA VAL A 564 -11.46 -22.06 -10.59
C VAL A 564 -11.41 -22.82 -11.91
N PRO A 565 -12.19 -22.41 -12.95
CA PRO A 565 -11.93 -22.85 -14.30
C PRO A 565 -10.55 -22.31 -14.71
N GLY A 566 -9.63 -23.22 -15.04
CA GLY A 566 -8.27 -22.86 -15.43
C GLY A 566 -8.25 -21.80 -16.53
N ASP A 567 -7.72 -20.62 -16.22
CA ASP A 567 -7.34 -19.62 -17.21
C ASP A 567 -6.14 -20.22 -17.97
N GLY A 568 -6.42 -20.84 -19.11
CA GLY A 568 -5.47 -21.51 -20.01
C GLY A 568 -4.47 -20.55 -20.64
N ARG A 569 -3.64 -19.92 -19.80
CA ARG A 569 -2.45 -19.21 -20.20
C ARG A 569 -1.27 -19.86 -19.50
N GLU A 570 -0.74 -20.89 -20.16
CA GLU A 570 0.63 -21.32 -19.96
C GLU A 570 1.54 -20.08 -20.05
N LEU A 571 2.18 -19.76 -18.93
CA LEU A 571 3.36 -18.91 -18.93
C LEU A 571 4.47 -19.68 -19.66
N PRO A 572 5.21 -19.08 -20.60
CA PRO A 572 6.36 -19.75 -21.17
C PRO A 572 7.38 -20.01 -20.06
N ALA A 573 7.86 -21.25 -20.01
CA ALA A 573 8.92 -21.73 -19.13
C ALA A 573 10.25 -20.96 -19.40
N PRO A 574 11.22 -20.98 -18.46
CA PRO A 574 12.28 -19.97 -18.33
C PRO A 574 13.19 -19.81 -19.55
#